data_AF-A0A2N5A9W1-F1
#
_entry.id   AF-A0A2N5A9W1-F1
#
_cell.length_a   1.000
_cell.length_b   1.000
_cell.length_c   1.000
_cell.angle_alpha   90.00
_cell.angle_beta   90.00
_cell.angle_gamma   90.00
#
_symmetry.space_group_name_H-M   'P 1'
#
loop_
_entity.id
_entity.type
_entity.pdbx_description
1 polymer ?
#
loop_
_entity_poly.entity_id
_entity_poly.type
_entity_poly.pdbx_seq_one_letter_code
_entity_poly.pdbx_strand_id
1 'polypeptide(L)'
;AERVMAERQQAQSMEIDLQCGGVNLTGWLQQVQPDGLLRWRPSLLSVSQGMQLWLEHLVYCASGGTGESRLFVRKEGEWRFPALAPAEAQAYLNALVDGYLLGMSQPLLLLPESGGAWLKACYDAEKDVILMDEETQQKARSKFLQTYEGNMVVSGEGADIWYQRLWRSLEPAHYEEIIAQTQRYLLPLYRYHQSTQI
;
A
#
# COMPACT_ATOMS: atom_id res chain seq x y z
N ALA A 1 12.40 -0.90 18.97
CA ALA A 1 13.49 0.11 19.04
C ALA A 1 14.80 -0.50 18.56
N GLU A 2 15.18 -1.67 19.09
CA GLU A 2 16.41 -2.39 18.71
C GLU A 2 16.54 -2.65 17.20
N ARG A 3 15.50 -3.16 16.53
CA ARG A 3 15.49 -3.35 15.06
C ARG A 3 15.83 -2.07 14.28
N VAL A 4 15.23 -0.94 14.66
CA VAL A 4 15.50 0.36 14.02
C VAL A 4 16.95 0.78 14.26
N MET A 5 17.48 0.60 15.47
CA MET A 5 18.86 0.95 15.79
C MET A 5 19.87 0.08 15.04
N ALA A 6 19.56 -1.20 14.84
CA ALA A 6 20.42 -2.15 14.13
C ALA A 6 20.54 -1.84 12.63
N GLU A 7 19.47 -1.34 12.01
CA GLU A 7 19.42 -1.07 10.56
C GLU A 7 19.65 0.40 10.20
N ARG A 8 19.78 1.28 11.20
CA ARG A 8 20.01 2.70 10.98
C ARG A 8 21.46 2.95 10.57
N GLN A 9 21.63 3.62 9.45
CA GLN A 9 22.90 4.08 8.89
C GLN A 9 22.91 5.60 8.76
N GLN A 10 24.04 6.16 8.30
CA GLN A 10 24.10 7.57 7.92
C GLN A 10 23.17 7.82 6.73
N ALA A 11 22.34 8.86 6.83
CA ALA A 11 21.32 9.14 5.85
C ALA A 11 21.39 10.59 5.35
N GLN A 12 20.91 10.81 4.13
CA GLN A 12 20.87 12.13 3.48
C GLN A 12 19.48 12.41 2.93
N SER A 13 19.20 13.68 2.63
CA SER A 13 17.97 14.07 1.93
C SER A 13 18.23 13.99 0.43
N MET A 14 17.31 13.36 -0.30
CA MET A 14 17.35 13.24 -1.77
C MET A 14 16.29 14.17 -2.35
N GLU A 15 16.71 15.09 -3.21
CA GLU A 15 15.79 15.91 -4.01
C GLU A 15 15.15 15.05 -5.10
N ILE A 16 13.85 15.26 -5.32
CA ILE A 16 13.05 14.54 -6.29
C ILE A 16 12.60 15.55 -7.35
N ASP A 17 12.86 15.21 -8.61
CA ASP A 17 12.32 15.86 -9.79
C ASP A 17 12.08 14.77 -10.86
N LEU A 18 10.85 14.26 -10.91
CA LEU A 18 10.47 13.14 -11.78
C LEU A 18 9.31 13.53 -12.69
N GLN A 19 9.40 13.13 -13.96
CA GLN A 19 8.28 13.22 -14.90
C GLN A 19 7.43 11.94 -14.81
N CYS A 20 6.17 12.06 -14.38
CA CYS A 20 5.27 10.92 -14.22
C CYS A 20 3.91 11.23 -14.84
N GLY A 21 3.40 10.41 -15.77
CA GLY A 21 2.05 10.60 -16.32
C GLY A 21 1.75 12.00 -16.89
N GLY A 22 2.76 12.69 -17.44
CA GLY A 22 2.62 14.07 -17.94
C GLY A 22 2.58 15.16 -16.87
N VAL A 23 2.78 14.82 -15.58
CA VAL A 23 2.98 15.77 -14.48
C VAL A 23 4.40 15.69 -13.92
N ASN A 24 4.82 16.77 -13.27
CA ASN A 24 6.12 16.84 -12.61
C ASN A 24 5.91 16.59 -11.12
N LEU A 25 6.62 15.59 -10.58
CA LEU A 25 6.64 15.28 -9.16
C LEU A 25 7.94 15.83 -8.56
N THR A 26 7.80 16.87 -7.73
CA THR A 26 8.94 17.51 -7.06
C THR A 26 8.85 17.39 -5.56
N GLY A 27 9.97 17.21 -4.87
CA GLY A 27 9.97 17.15 -3.41
C GLY A 27 11.28 16.64 -2.81
N TRP A 28 11.22 16.15 -1.58
CA TRP A 28 12.38 15.64 -0.87
C TRP A 28 12.06 14.31 -0.19
N LEU A 29 12.82 13.26 -0.50
CA LEU A 29 12.86 12.05 0.31
C LEU A 29 13.87 12.25 1.45
N GLN A 30 13.39 12.20 2.68
CA GLN A 30 14.21 12.38 3.87
C GLN A 30 14.85 11.06 4.30
N GLN A 31 16.02 11.16 4.92
CA GLN A 31 16.70 10.03 5.55
C GLN A 31 16.87 8.82 4.60
N VAL A 32 17.33 9.09 3.37
CA VAL A 32 17.73 8.05 2.42
C VAL A 32 19.10 7.51 2.85
N GLN A 33 19.16 6.22 3.11
CA GLN A 33 20.37 5.49 3.51
C GLN A 33 21.03 4.86 2.26
N PRO A 34 22.30 4.43 2.34
CA PRO A 34 22.98 3.72 1.24
C PRO A 34 22.25 2.44 0.82
N ASP A 35 21.54 1.79 1.75
CA ASP A 35 20.78 0.57 1.54
C ASP A 35 19.28 0.83 1.27
N GLY A 36 18.89 2.09 1.08
CA GLY A 36 17.54 2.51 0.68
C GLY A 36 16.78 3.28 1.77
N LEU A 37 15.49 2.99 1.95
CA LEU A 37 14.62 3.73 2.86
C LEU A 37 14.37 2.96 4.16
N LEU A 38 14.57 3.63 5.29
CA LEU A 38 14.17 3.12 6.61
C LEU A 38 13.13 4.07 7.21
N ARG A 39 11.96 3.51 7.52
CA ARG A 39 10.83 4.19 8.19
C ARG A 39 10.43 3.40 9.43
N TRP A 40 9.88 4.08 10.43
CA TRP A 40 9.32 3.41 11.60
C TRP A 40 8.18 4.22 12.22
N ARG A 41 7.20 3.53 12.82
CA ARG A 41 6.08 4.16 13.52
C ARG A 41 5.66 3.37 14.76
N PRO A 42 5.26 4.03 15.87
CA PRO A 42 4.74 3.36 17.06
C PRO A 42 3.26 2.94 16.91
N SER A 43 2.84 2.51 15.72
CA SER A 43 1.48 2.04 15.40
C SER A 43 1.45 0.54 15.15
N LEU A 44 0.27 -0.06 14.97
CA LEU A 44 0.14 -1.39 14.38
C LEU A 44 0.29 -1.30 12.85
N LEU A 45 0.65 -2.42 12.23
CA LEU A 45 0.74 -2.54 10.78
C LEU A 45 -0.61 -2.24 10.14
N SER A 46 -0.61 -1.40 9.12
CA SER A 46 -1.79 -1.10 8.31
C SER A 46 -1.43 -1.08 6.83
N VAL A 47 -2.41 -1.29 5.97
CA VAL A 47 -2.23 -1.28 4.52
C VAL A 47 -1.94 0.13 4.02
N SER A 48 -2.60 1.13 4.60
CA SER A 48 -2.36 2.55 4.30
C SER A 48 -0.90 2.96 4.56
N GLN A 49 -0.27 2.42 5.61
CA GLN A 49 1.15 2.65 5.87
C GLN A 49 2.05 1.98 4.84
N GLY A 50 1.69 0.76 4.39
CA GLY A 50 2.38 0.07 3.30
C GLY A 50 2.28 0.84 1.99
N MET A 51 1.11 1.38 1.68
CA MET A 51 0.87 2.24 0.51
C MET A 51 1.72 3.51 0.54
N GLN A 52 1.85 4.13 1.72
CA GLN A 52 2.73 5.28 1.88
C GLN A 52 4.20 4.93 1.63
N LEU A 53 4.70 3.83 2.23
CA LEU A 53 6.08 3.38 1.98
C LEU A 53 6.27 3.01 0.50
N TRP A 54 5.28 2.37 -0.12
CA TRP A 54 5.32 1.97 -1.52
C TRP A 54 5.47 3.18 -2.44
N LEU A 55 4.70 4.25 -2.21
CA LEU A 55 4.86 5.49 -2.98
C LEU A 55 6.27 6.07 -2.83
N GLU A 56 6.80 6.16 -1.60
CA GLU A 56 8.17 6.64 -1.36
C GLU A 56 9.21 5.74 -2.05
N HIS A 57 9.00 4.42 -2.03
CA HIS A 57 9.86 3.42 -2.64
C HIS A 57 9.89 3.54 -4.18
N LEU A 58 8.73 3.72 -4.81
CA LEU A 58 8.62 3.94 -6.25
C LEU A 58 9.37 5.20 -6.68
N VAL A 59 9.20 6.30 -5.93
CA VAL A 59 9.91 7.55 -6.17
C VAL A 59 11.42 7.37 -6.00
N TYR A 60 11.85 6.66 -4.96
CA TYR A 60 13.26 6.34 -4.72
C TYR A 60 13.87 5.52 -5.87
N CYS A 61 13.22 4.43 -6.30
CA CYS A 61 13.72 3.57 -7.38
C CYS A 61 13.68 4.25 -8.75
N ALA A 62 12.63 5.02 -9.05
CA ALA A 62 12.55 5.82 -10.28
C ALA A 62 13.65 6.89 -10.35
N SER A 63 14.08 7.41 -9.20
CA SER A 63 15.21 8.36 -9.08
C SER A 63 16.59 7.68 -9.14
N GLY A 64 16.66 6.38 -9.46
CA GLY A 64 17.90 5.61 -9.58
C GLY A 64 18.35 4.90 -8.30
N GLY A 65 17.54 4.91 -7.24
CA GLY A 65 17.81 4.16 -6.02
C GLY A 65 17.77 2.65 -6.25
N THR A 66 18.79 1.93 -5.79
CA THR A 66 18.93 0.47 -5.97
C THR A 66 18.81 -0.33 -4.67
N GLY A 67 18.49 0.35 -3.56
CA GLY A 67 18.30 -0.26 -2.24
C GLY A 67 16.86 -0.73 -1.97
N GLU A 68 16.66 -1.32 -0.81
CA GLU A 68 15.35 -1.77 -0.35
C GLU A 68 14.66 -0.70 0.50
N SER A 69 13.34 -0.82 0.70
CA SER A 69 12.58 0.08 1.56
C SER A 69 11.85 -0.69 2.65
N ARG A 70 12.02 -0.24 3.89
CA ARG A 70 11.54 -0.92 5.10
C ARG A 70 10.74 0.04 5.98
N LEU A 71 9.61 -0.44 6.50
CA LEU A 71 8.84 0.21 7.54
C LEU A 71 8.67 -0.74 8.72
N PHE A 72 9.18 -0.36 9.90
CA PHE A 72 8.98 -1.12 11.13
C PHE A 72 7.89 -0.51 12.01
N VAL A 73 7.00 -1.37 12.51
CA VAL A 73 5.89 -0.99 13.37
C VAL A 73 5.87 -1.85 14.64
N ARG A 74 4.85 -1.69 15.50
CA ARG A 74 4.71 -2.49 16.72
C ARG A 74 4.38 -3.94 16.40
N LYS A 75 4.58 -4.83 17.38
CA LYS A 75 4.34 -6.29 17.30
C LYS A 75 5.08 -6.95 16.14
N GLU A 76 6.34 -6.55 15.95
CA GLU A 76 7.23 -7.09 14.89
C GLU A 76 6.72 -6.92 13.45
N GLY A 77 5.62 -6.18 13.25
CA GLY A 77 5.07 -5.91 11.94
C GLY A 77 6.05 -5.10 11.09
N GLU A 78 6.04 -5.40 9.80
CA GLU A 78 6.86 -4.70 8.83
C GLU A 78 6.20 -4.61 7.45
N TRP A 79 6.57 -3.59 6.70
CA TRP A 79 6.53 -3.62 5.24
C TRP A 79 7.96 -3.56 4.73
N ARG A 80 8.27 -4.38 3.73
CA ARG A 80 9.60 -4.46 3.13
C ARG A 80 9.45 -4.69 1.64
N PHE A 81 10.07 -3.81 0.85
CA PHE A 81 10.03 -3.84 -0.60
C PHE A 81 11.46 -3.95 -1.15
N PRO A 82 11.75 -4.95 -2.00
CA PRO A 82 13.04 -5.08 -2.67
C PRO A 82 13.20 -3.98 -3.72
N ALA A 83 14.45 -3.71 -4.10
CA ALA A 83 14.73 -2.75 -5.17
C ALA A 83 14.01 -3.12 -6.48
N LEU A 84 13.46 -2.11 -7.15
CA LEU A 84 12.83 -2.24 -8.47
C LEU A 84 13.72 -1.64 -9.55
N ALA A 85 13.55 -2.14 -10.77
CA ALA A 85 14.13 -1.47 -11.93
C ALA A 85 13.47 -0.07 -12.09
N PRO A 86 14.24 0.99 -12.45
CA PRO A 86 13.67 2.34 -12.57
C PRO A 86 12.47 2.43 -13.53
N ALA A 87 12.49 1.67 -14.63
CA ALA A 87 11.38 1.63 -15.60
C ALA A 87 10.11 0.99 -15.02
N GLU A 88 10.26 -0.04 -14.20
CA GLU A 88 9.15 -0.70 -13.51
C GLU A 88 8.58 0.21 -12.40
N ALA A 89 9.45 0.84 -11.62
CA ALA A 89 9.06 1.83 -10.62
C ALA A 89 8.27 2.99 -11.25
N GLN A 90 8.74 3.49 -12.40
CA GLN A 90 8.07 4.55 -13.15
C GLN A 90 6.68 4.11 -13.65
N ALA A 91 6.52 2.86 -14.11
CA ALA A 91 5.23 2.35 -14.56
C ALA A 91 4.20 2.31 -13.43
N TYR A 92 4.59 1.81 -12.25
CA TYR A 92 3.71 1.83 -11.08
C TYR A 92 3.42 3.25 -10.60
N LEU A 93 4.43 4.13 -10.60
CA LEU A 93 4.25 5.53 -10.20
C LEU A 93 3.28 6.27 -11.13
N ASN A 94 3.35 6.04 -12.45
CA ASN A 94 2.40 6.57 -13.41
C ASN A 94 0.96 6.09 -13.09
N ALA A 95 0.77 4.81 -12.76
CA ALA A 95 -0.54 4.30 -12.41
C ALA A 95 -1.12 4.98 -11.14
N LEU A 96 -0.27 5.31 -10.16
CA LEU A 96 -0.70 6.05 -8.97
C LEU A 96 -1.07 7.51 -9.29
N VAL A 97 -0.31 8.15 -10.17
CA VAL A 97 -0.61 9.50 -10.67
C VAL A 97 -1.94 9.50 -11.42
N ASP A 98 -2.20 8.53 -12.29
CA ASP A 98 -3.48 8.39 -12.99
C ASP A 98 -4.64 8.22 -11.99
N GLY A 99 -4.43 7.40 -10.95
CA GLY A 99 -5.39 7.21 -9.87
C GLY A 99 -5.66 8.48 -9.08
N TYR A 100 -4.63 9.27 -8.78
CA TYR A 100 -4.77 10.58 -8.15
C TYR A 100 -5.58 11.54 -9.03
N LEU A 101 -5.23 11.68 -10.31
CA LEU A 101 -5.94 12.55 -11.25
C LEU A 101 -7.41 12.14 -11.38
N LEU A 102 -7.70 10.85 -11.48
CA LEU A 102 -9.07 10.33 -11.48
C LEU A 102 -9.80 10.66 -10.17
N GLY A 103 -9.15 10.44 -9.03
CA GLY A 103 -9.66 10.72 -7.69
C GLY A 103 -10.00 12.20 -7.43
N MET A 104 -9.34 13.10 -8.15
CA MET A 104 -9.65 14.54 -8.10
C MET A 104 -10.88 14.91 -8.93
N SER A 105 -11.28 14.07 -9.89
CA SER A 105 -12.47 14.29 -10.73
C SER A 105 -13.71 13.58 -10.20
N GLN A 106 -13.54 12.42 -9.58
CA GLN A 106 -14.60 11.61 -8.97
C GLN A 106 -14.05 10.81 -7.80
N PRO A 107 -14.88 10.42 -6.81
CA PRO A 107 -14.42 9.60 -5.70
C PRO A 107 -13.80 8.29 -6.20
N LEU A 108 -12.51 8.10 -5.96
CA LEU A 108 -11.84 6.82 -6.21
C LEU A 108 -12.14 5.89 -5.04
N LEU A 109 -12.90 4.82 -5.28
CA LEU A 109 -13.35 3.92 -4.22
C LEU A 109 -12.25 2.96 -3.82
N LEU A 110 -11.24 3.47 -3.11
CA LEU A 110 -10.15 2.68 -2.57
C LEU A 110 -10.26 2.65 -1.05
N LEU A 111 -10.46 1.45 -0.50
CA LEU A 111 -10.49 1.19 0.94
C LEU A 111 -9.28 0.34 1.30
N PRO A 112 -8.14 0.95 1.70
CA PRO A 112 -6.89 0.23 1.91
C PRO A 112 -7.02 -0.94 2.87
N GLU A 113 -7.69 -0.78 3.99
CA GLU A 113 -7.69 -1.80 5.03
C GLU A 113 -8.62 -2.97 4.68
N SER A 114 -9.84 -2.68 4.21
CA SER A 114 -10.82 -3.69 3.80
C SER A 114 -10.40 -4.40 2.52
N GLY A 115 -9.94 -3.65 1.52
CA GLY A 115 -9.40 -4.18 0.27
C GLY A 115 -8.15 -5.02 0.51
N GLY A 116 -7.23 -4.56 1.36
CA GLY A 116 -6.07 -5.34 1.75
C GLY A 116 -6.39 -6.60 2.55
N ALA A 117 -7.44 -6.58 3.38
CA ALA A 117 -7.94 -7.78 4.06
C ALA A 117 -8.52 -8.81 3.07
N TRP A 118 -9.19 -8.35 2.02
CA TRP A 118 -9.62 -9.20 0.90
C TRP A 118 -8.42 -9.80 0.16
N LEU A 119 -7.45 -8.97 -0.26
CA LEU A 119 -6.24 -9.42 -0.95
C LEU A 119 -5.48 -10.47 -0.12
N LYS A 120 -5.28 -10.22 1.17
CA LYS A 120 -4.56 -11.16 2.04
C LYS A 120 -5.24 -12.54 2.14
N ALA A 121 -6.55 -12.61 1.90
CA ALA A 121 -7.31 -13.85 1.96
C ALA A 121 -7.33 -14.63 0.63
N CYS A 122 -7.12 -13.96 -0.51
CA CYS A 122 -7.24 -14.59 -1.84
C CYS A 122 -5.99 -14.48 -2.73
N TYR A 123 -4.96 -13.70 -2.37
CA TYR A 123 -3.73 -13.59 -3.15
C TYR A 123 -2.74 -14.69 -2.76
N ASP A 124 -2.32 -15.48 -3.75
CA ASP A 124 -1.27 -16.49 -3.65
C ASP A 124 0.04 -15.90 -4.18
N ALA A 125 0.96 -15.58 -3.26
CA ALA A 125 2.24 -14.95 -3.59
C ALA A 125 3.22 -15.90 -4.32
N GLU A 126 3.09 -17.22 -4.16
CA GLU A 126 3.96 -18.19 -4.84
C GLU A 126 3.62 -18.29 -6.32
N LYS A 127 2.32 -18.22 -6.63
CA LYS A 127 1.81 -18.30 -8.00
C LYS A 127 1.60 -16.94 -8.66
N ASP A 128 1.69 -15.85 -7.89
CA ASP A 128 1.33 -14.49 -8.30
C ASP A 128 -0.08 -14.42 -8.93
N VAL A 129 -1.06 -15.05 -8.27
CA VAL A 129 -2.45 -15.06 -8.73
C VAL A 129 -3.44 -14.74 -7.61
N ILE A 130 -4.57 -14.17 -7.99
CA ILE A 130 -5.74 -14.06 -7.13
C ILE A 130 -6.59 -15.32 -7.33
N LEU A 131 -6.83 -16.05 -6.25
CA LEU A 131 -7.66 -17.25 -6.22
C LEU A 131 -9.13 -16.87 -6.36
N MET A 132 -9.76 -17.25 -7.48
CA MET A 132 -11.14 -16.89 -7.81
C MET A 132 -12.16 -18.01 -7.55
N ASP A 133 -11.76 -19.08 -6.86
CA ASP A 133 -12.71 -20.13 -6.46
C ASP A 133 -13.71 -19.59 -5.44
N GLU A 134 -14.94 -20.12 -5.50
CA GLU A 134 -16.07 -19.62 -4.73
C GLU A 134 -15.79 -19.63 -3.21
N GLU A 135 -15.14 -20.68 -2.71
CA GLU A 135 -14.85 -20.82 -1.28
C GLU A 135 -13.86 -19.73 -0.81
N THR A 136 -12.78 -19.51 -1.55
CA THR A 136 -11.79 -18.48 -1.22
C THR A 136 -12.38 -17.08 -1.33
N GLN A 137 -13.19 -16.81 -2.36
CA GLN A 137 -13.85 -15.52 -2.53
C GLN A 137 -14.89 -15.23 -1.45
N GLN A 138 -15.65 -16.23 -1.00
CA GLN A 138 -16.55 -16.08 0.14
C GLN A 138 -15.78 -15.74 1.44
N LYS A 139 -14.64 -16.40 1.67
CA LYS A 139 -13.75 -16.09 2.82
C LYS A 139 -13.17 -14.68 2.71
N ALA A 140 -12.69 -14.29 1.53
CA ALA A 140 -12.12 -12.97 1.29
C ALA A 140 -13.15 -11.86 1.48
N ARG A 141 -14.38 -12.05 0.98
CA ARG A 141 -15.51 -11.14 1.21
C ARG A 141 -15.87 -11.03 2.69
N SER A 142 -15.85 -12.14 3.43
CA SER A 142 -16.08 -12.13 4.88
C SER A 142 -15.00 -11.32 5.62
N LYS A 143 -13.73 -11.44 5.21
CA LYS A 143 -12.61 -10.66 5.76
C LYS A 143 -12.69 -9.18 5.41
N PHE A 144 -13.11 -8.86 4.19
CA PHE A 144 -13.42 -7.49 3.78
C PHE A 144 -14.46 -6.87 4.72
N LEU A 145 -15.62 -7.52 4.86
CA LEU A 145 -16.74 -6.98 5.65
C LEU A 145 -16.38 -6.86 7.13
N GLN A 146 -15.63 -7.82 7.67
CA GLN A 146 -15.12 -7.76 9.04
C GLN A 146 -14.27 -6.50 9.29
N THR A 147 -13.43 -6.11 8.34
CA THR A 147 -12.60 -4.90 8.45
C THR A 147 -13.40 -3.63 8.18
N TYR A 148 -14.35 -3.68 7.24
CA TYR A 148 -15.23 -2.57 6.89
C TYR A 148 -16.15 -2.18 8.06
N GLU A 149 -16.77 -3.16 8.72
CA GLU A 149 -17.70 -2.95 9.83
C GLU A 149 -16.98 -2.76 11.17
N GLY A 150 -15.84 -3.43 11.34
CA GLY A 150 -15.08 -3.44 12.59
C GLY A 150 -15.69 -4.36 13.63
N ASN A 151 -15.54 -4.00 14.91
CA ASN A 151 -16.07 -4.76 16.03
C ASN A 151 -16.48 -3.82 17.19
N MET A 152 -16.92 -4.41 18.31
CA MET A 152 -17.38 -3.67 19.49
C MET A 152 -16.33 -2.74 20.12
N VAL A 153 -15.04 -2.97 19.86
CA VAL A 153 -13.91 -2.24 20.46
C VAL A 153 -13.24 -1.32 19.45
N VAL A 154 -13.14 -1.74 18.18
CA VAL A 154 -12.45 -1.02 17.11
C VAL A 154 -13.43 -0.74 15.98
N SER A 155 -13.60 0.54 15.68
CA SER A 155 -14.42 1.00 14.56
C SER A 155 -13.85 0.49 13.22
N GLY A 156 -14.73 0.00 12.35
CA GLY A 156 -14.35 -0.40 11.00
C GLY A 156 -14.06 0.77 10.09
N GLU A 157 -13.44 0.47 8.94
CA GLU A 157 -13.09 1.47 7.92
C GLU A 157 -14.33 2.18 7.35
N GLY A 158 -15.46 1.47 7.24
CA GLY A 158 -16.74 2.02 6.77
C GLY A 158 -17.39 3.03 7.71
N ALA A 159 -16.88 3.18 8.93
CA ALA A 159 -17.34 4.21 9.87
C ALA A 159 -16.77 5.60 9.55
N ASP A 160 -15.82 5.70 8.61
CA ASP A 160 -15.25 6.98 8.18
C ASP A 160 -16.32 7.87 7.52
N ILE A 161 -16.36 9.14 7.94
CA ILE A 161 -17.33 10.14 7.50
C ILE A 161 -17.28 10.41 5.99
N TRP A 162 -16.12 10.23 5.36
CA TRP A 162 -15.93 10.43 3.93
C TRP A 162 -16.63 9.34 3.13
N TYR A 163 -16.56 8.07 3.56
CA TYR A 163 -17.30 6.99 2.91
C TYR A 163 -18.81 7.08 3.18
N GLN A 164 -19.21 7.45 4.41
CA GLN A 164 -20.63 7.63 4.75
C GLN A 164 -21.32 8.75 3.95
N ARG A 165 -20.54 9.71 3.44
CA ARG A 165 -21.05 10.75 2.54
C ARG A 165 -21.33 10.22 1.13
N LEU A 166 -20.62 9.19 0.69
CA LEU A 166 -20.81 8.56 -0.62
C LEU A 166 -22.00 7.59 -0.59
N TRP A 167 -22.11 6.77 0.45
CA TRP A 167 -23.20 5.82 0.63
C TRP A 167 -23.52 5.57 2.11
N ARG A 168 -24.78 5.23 2.41
CA ARG A 168 -25.20 4.87 3.77
C ARG A 168 -24.94 3.40 4.12
N SER A 169 -24.95 2.54 3.11
CA SER A 169 -24.70 1.10 3.21
C SER A 169 -23.89 0.65 2.01
N LEU A 170 -23.03 -0.34 2.20
CA LEU A 170 -22.18 -0.87 1.14
C LEU A 170 -23.03 -1.67 0.13
N GLU A 171 -23.31 -1.08 -1.02
CA GLU A 171 -24.03 -1.75 -2.11
C GLU A 171 -23.10 -2.69 -2.90
N PRO A 172 -23.64 -3.74 -3.53
CA PRO A 172 -22.83 -4.67 -4.32
C PRO A 172 -21.97 -3.99 -5.40
N ALA A 173 -22.51 -2.97 -6.10
CA ALA A 173 -21.77 -2.25 -7.13
C ALA A 173 -20.54 -1.50 -6.56
N HIS A 174 -20.66 -0.87 -5.40
CA HIS A 174 -19.53 -0.23 -4.73
C HIS A 174 -18.50 -1.24 -4.26
N TYR A 175 -18.94 -2.39 -3.75
CA TYR A 175 -18.03 -3.48 -3.37
C TYR A 175 -17.19 -3.95 -4.56
N GLU A 176 -17.80 -4.24 -5.71
CA GLU A 176 -17.08 -4.68 -6.91
C GLU A 176 -16.07 -3.61 -7.39
N GLU A 177 -16.47 -2.34 -7.38
CA GLU A 177 -15.58 -1.23 -7.73
C GLU A 177 -14.39 -1.13 -6.75
N ILE A 178 -14.64 -1.28 -5.44
CA ILE A 178 -13.57 -1.28 -4.44
C ILE A 178 -12.60 -2.43 -4.67
N ILE A 179 -13.10 -3.62 -5.00
CA ILE A 179 -12.25 -4.77 -5.31
C ILE A 179 -11.42 -4.50 -6.59
N ALA A 180 -12.01 -3.90 -7.62
CA ALA A 180 -11.28 -3.52 -8.83
C ALA A 180 -10.15 -2.52 -8.54
N GLN A 181 -10.41 -1.45 -7.77
CA GLN A 181 -9.38 -0.48 -7.39
C GLN A 181 -8.34 -1.08 -6.43
N THR A 182 -8.74 -1.99 -5.55
CA THR A 182 -7.86 -2.76 -4.67
C THR A 182 -6.87 -3.58 -5.47
N GLN A 183 -7.33 -4.33 -6.47
CA GLN A 183 -6.45 -5.09 -7.36
C GLN A 183 -5.50 -4.18 -8.14
N ARG A 184 -5.98 -3.02 -8.59
CA ARG A 184 -5.17 -2.07 -9.36
C ARG A 184 -4.05 -1.44 -8.53
N TYR A 185 -4.35 -0.96 -7.32
CA TYR A 185 -3.42 -0.13 -6.56
C TYR A 185 -2.75 -0.84 -5.38
N LEU A 186 -3.40 -1.83 -4.78
CA LEU A 186 -2.88 -2.49 -3.57
C LEU A 186 -2.22 -3.83 -3.87
N LEU A 187 -2.58 -4.53 -4.95
CA LEU A 187 -1.94 -5.78 -5.33
C LEU A 187 -0.40 -5.68 -5.42
N PRO A 188 0.19 -4.60 -5.99
CA PRO A 188 1.65 -4.46 -6.03
C PRO A 188 2.29 -4.52 -4.64
N LEU A 189 1.65 -3.96 -3.61
CA LEU A 189 2.19 -4.00 -2.24
C LEU A 189 2.35 -5.45 -1.78
N TYR A 190 1.35 -6.30 -2.00
CA TYR A 190 1.41 -7.70 -1.59
C TYR A 190 2.32 -8.54 -2.48
N ARG A 191 2.43 -8.19 -3.76
CA ARG A 191 3.34 -8.84 -4.71
C ARG A 191 4.81 -8.64 -4.35
N TYR A 192 5.19 -7.40 -4.02
CA TYR A 192 6.59 -7.08 -3.73
C TYR A 192 6.93 -7.15 -2.24
N HIS A 193 5.95 -7.29 -1.35
CA HIS A 193 6.24 -7.41 0.06
C HIS A 193 6.97 -8.71 0.38
N GLN A 194 8.19 -8.57 0.89
CA GLN A 194 8.94 -9.68 1.46
C GLN A 194 8.68 -9.74 2.96
N SER A 195 7.91 -10.73 3.40
CA SER A 195 7.80 -11.01 4.84
C SER A 195 9.10 -11.66 5.28
N THR A 196 9.85 -11.01 6.17
CA THR A 196 10.94 -11.68 6.87
C THR A 196 10.28 -12.66 7.85
N GLN A 197 10.05 -13.91 7.43
CA GLN A 197 9.80 -14.97 8.39
C GLN A 197 11.11 -15.15 9.18
N ILE A 198 11.12 -14.65 10.41
CA ILE A 198 12.11 -15.04 11.42
C ILE A 198 11.54 -16.26 12.16
#